data_AF-A0A815R5Z3-F1
#
_entry.id   AF-A0A815R5Z3-F1
#
_cell.length_a   1.000
_cell.length_b   1.000
_cell.length_c   1.000
_cell.angle_alpha   90.00
_cell.angle_beta   90.00
_cell.angle_gamma   90.00
#
_symmetry.space_group_name_H-M   'P 1'
#
loop_
_entity.id
_entity.type
_entity.pdbx_description
1 polymer ?
#
loop_
_entity_poly.entity_id
_entity_poly.type
_entity_poly.pdbx_seq_one_letter_code
_entity_poly.pdbx_strand_id
1 'polypeptide(L)'
;MNKQTLVFVLYCYLIGNHWCVQDAVLQWNAVMLQVSANDLDPTIVSLPDQKSSTQASRAFAIVHAAIHDAVNTFSKKFQPYLSYESSRGIKTNKQLQQAVEAAIGQAANDTLCQLYPKQKYLITFALQSFLQGIPAGRAKRNGIKVGRKIAKKILISRENDGSNQTITYTPINAVGYHQEDPLHPNQNFSVPYWGKVRPFVLKNGAQFRASAIVGTTIQSRLAYLKTSTFLSNYNEVKAIGSKTSSTRTADQTEIGIFWGYDEQPKIGSSPKLFNQATRAIAMTKGNTLIENARLFALINIALADASIACWDSKYYYSFWRPIIGIRNANKIGSKKLVEDPNWEPLGSAVDFGNATQFTPPFPTYTSSHAALGGATFQILRRFYGTDDIAFQFQSDEYDGETINDKGKTRPVRIRQYKSLTQAEKEVFHSRIYIGVHWRLDQEQGQKQGTQLANYAFDKILLPS
;
A
#
# COMPACT_ATOMS: atom_id res chain seq x y z
N MET A 1 11.05 -20.73 21.76
CA MET A 1 10.36 -20.17 20.57
C MET A 1 9.28 -19.23 21.09
N ASN A 2 9.28 -17.93 20.75
CA ASN A 2 8.25 -17.03 21.28
C ASN A 2 6.87 -17.35 20.66
N LYS A 3 5.78 -16.96 21.33
CA LYS A 3 4.40 -17.30 20.94
C LYS A 3 4.05 -16.84 19.52
N GLN A 4 4.67 -15.78 19.00
CA GLN A 4 4.45 -15.26 17.65
C GLN A 4 5.29 -15.93 16.57
N THR A 5 6.50 -16.39 16.89
CA THR A 5 7.28 -17.32 16.05
C THR A 5 6.51 -18.63 15.96
N LEU A 6 5.89 -19.07 17.06
CA LEU A 6 4.93 -20.17 17.06
C LEU A 6 3.73 -19.87 16.15
N VAL A 7 3.17 -18.65 16.15
CA VAL A 7 2.06 -18.25 15.25
C VAL A 7 2.49 -18.14 13.79
N PHE A 8 3.67 -17.63 13.46
CA PHE A 8 4.16 -17.61 12.07
C PHE A 8 4.49 -19.02 11.57
N VAL A 9 5.08 -19.85 12.43
CA VAL A 9 5.34 -21.27 12.16
C VAL A 9 4.01 -22.03 12.06
N LEU A 10 3.05 -21.81 12.97
CA LEU A 10 1.70 -22.38 12.91
C LEU A 10 0.90 -21.82 11.74
N TYR A 11 1.09 -20.58 11.31
CA TYR A 11 0.48 -20.03 10.11
C TYR A 11 1.08 -20.73 8.89
N CYS A 12 2.40 -20.86 8.80
CA CYS A 12 3.06 -21.67 7.78
C CYS A 12 2.68 -23.16 7.82
N TYR A 13 2.35 -23.70 9.01
CA TYR A 13 2.02 -25.12 9.26
C TYR A 13 0.51 -25.44 9.18
N LEU A 14 -0.37 -24.48 9.43
CA LEU A 14 -1.81 -24.55 9.22
C LEU A 14 -2.11 -24.28 7.74
N ILE A 15 -1.40 -23.32 7.13
CA ILE A 15 -1.27 -23.26 5.67
C ILE A 15 -0.66 -24.57 5.17
N GLY A 16 0.31 -25.16 5.91
CA GLY A 16 0.82 -26.56 5.89
C GLY A 16 -0.19 -27.66 5.56
N ASN A 17 -1.44 -27.49 6.00
CA ASN A 17 -2.53 -28.43 5.75
C ASN A 17 -3.58 -27.90 4.74
N HIS A 18 -3.47 -26.63 4.32
CA HIS A 18 -4.33 -25.99 3.29
C HIS A 18 -3.65 -25.80 1.91
N TRP A 19 -2.43 -26.33 1.69
CA TRP A 19 -1.70 -26.28 0.40
C TRP A 19 -2.46 -26.84 -0.80
N CYS A 20 -3.55 -27.57 -0.58
CA CYS A 20 -4.31 -28.21 -1.63
C CYS A 20 -5.22 -27.24 -2.43
N VAL A 21 -5.46 -25.99 -1.96
CA VAL A 21 -6.53 -25.13 -2.53
C VAL A 21 -6.05 -23.80 -3.14
N GLN A 22 -4.87 -23.27 -2.77
CA GLN A 22 -4.43 -21.93 -3.21
C GLN A 22 -3.17 -21.96 -4.07
N ASP A 23 -3.11 -21.21 -5.18
CA ASP A 23 -1.96 -21.21 -6.08
C ASP A 23 -0.70 -20.55 -5.48
N ALA A 24 0.48 -20.90 -5.97
CA ALA A 24 1.76 -20.47 -5.42
C ALA A 24 1.98 -18.94 -5.42
N VAL A 25 1.38 -18.18 -6.34
CA VAL A 25 1.48 -16.70 -6.34
C VAL A 25 0.73 -16.13 -5.15
N LEU A 26 -0.49 -16.60 -4.89
CA LEU A 26 -1.27 -16.20 -3.74
C LEU A 26 -0.61 -16.63 -2.42
N GLN A 27 0.04 -17.79 -2.37
CA GLN A 27 0.78 -18.21 -1.18
C GLN A 27 1.94 -17.24 -0.87
N TRP A 28 2.78 -16.93 -1.85
CA TRP A 28 3.92 -16.03 -1.64
C TRP A 28 3.52 -14.56 -1.47
N ASN A 29 2.38 -14.16 -2.05
CA ASN A 29 1.75 -12.88 -1.70
C ASN A 29 1.39 -12.85 -0.21
N ALA A 30 0.76 -13.90 0.35
CA ALA A 30 0.43 -13.95 1.78
C ALA A 30 1.68 -13.88 2.68
N VAL A 31 2.75 -14.60 2.31
CA VAL A 31 4.05 -14.51 3.02
C VAL A 31 4.58 -13.07 3.01
N MET A 32 4.57 -12.40 1.87
CA MET A 32 5.00 -10.99 1.74
C MET A 32 4.15 -10.06 2.64
N LEU A 33 2.83 -10.24 2.68
CA LEU A 33 1.95 -9.44 3.53
C LEU A 33 2.25 -9.64 5.02
N GLN A 34 2.49 -10.88 5.44
CA GLN A 34 2.84 -11.18 6.83
C GLN A 34 4.20 -10.60 7.21
N VAL A 35 5.21 -10.74 6.34
CA VAL A 35 6.54 -10.15 6.54
C VAL A 35 6.43 -8.63 6.69
N SER A 36 5.62 -7.97 5.86
CA SER A 36 5.40 -6.52 5.95
C SER A 36 4.70 -6.09 7.23
N ALA A 37 3.75 -6.87 7.75
CA ALA A 37 3.08 -6.58 9.01
C ALA A 37 4.00 -6.79 10.22
N ASN A 38 4.78 -7.88 10.20
CA ASN A 38 5.78 -8.19 11.20
C ASN A 38 6.88 -7.11 11.29
N ASP A 39 7.23 -6.50 10.15
CA ASP A 39 8.27 -5.48 10.09
C ASP A 39 7.93 -4.25 10.95
N LEU A 40 6.63 -3.95 11.10
CA LEU A 40 6.12 -2.86 11.92
C LEU A 40 5.74 -3.30 13.35
N ASP A 41 5.90 -4.58 13.69
CA ASP A 41 5.67 -5.07 15.05
C ASP A 41 6.99 -5.03 15.86
N PRO A 42 7.14 -4.12 16.85
CA PRO A 42 8.36 -3.98 17.63
C PRO A 42 8.67 -5.21 18.50
N THR A 43 7.69 -6.11 18.71
CA THR A 43 7.89 -7.38 19.41
C THR A 43 8.53 -8.46 18.52
N ILE A 44 8.58 -8.23 17.20
CA ILE A 44 9.20 -9.12 16.21
C ILE A 44 10.48 -8.48 15.65
N VAL A 45 10.42 -7.22 15.25
CA VAL A 45 11.54 -6.49 14.65
C VAL A 45 11.78 -5.20 15.42
N SER A 46 12.96 -5.05 16.03
CA SER A 46 13.27 -3.86 16.87
C SER A 46 13.24 -2.54 16.11
N LEU A 47 13.60 -2.56 14.82
CA LEU A 47 13.48 -1.43 13.90
C LEU A 47 13.08 -1.95 12.51
N PRO A 48 12.03 -1.41 11.87
CA PRO A 48 11.60 -1.90 10.56
C PRO A 48 12.69 -1.74 9.49
N ASP A 49 12.74 -2.68 8.54
CA ASP A 49 13.53 -2.59 7.31
C ASP A 49 12.82 -1.71 6.26
N GLN A 50 11.49 -1.80 6.16
CA GLN A 50 10.62 -1.04 5.27
C GLN A 50 9.56 -0.26 6.08
N LYS A 51 9.99 0.84 6.70
CA LYS A 51 9.27 1.55 7.77
C LYS A 51 7.97 2.27 7.38
N SER A 52 7.70 2.42 6.08
CA SER A 52 6.62 3.27 5.57
C SER A 52 5.85 2.59 4.45
N SER A 53 4.61 3.04 4.23
CA SER A 53 3.77 2.66 3.09
C SER A 53 4.50 2.79 1.75
N THR A 54 5.28 3.87 1.59
CA THR A 54 6.15 4.10 0.45
C THR A 54 7.18 2.98 0.25
N GLN A 55 7.92 2.65 1.30
CA GLN A 55 8.94 1.61 1.28
C GLN A 55 8.34 0.21 1.04
N ALA A 56 7.23 -0.10 1.70
CA ALA A 56 6.49 -1.35 1.51
C ALA A 56 5.97 -1.51 0.07
N SER A 57 5.38 -0.45 -0.53
CA SER A 57 4.89 -0.52 -1.92
C SER A 57 6.02 -0.85 -2.92
N ARG A 58 7.21 -0.25 -2.74
CA ARG A 58 8.40 -0.55 -3.53
C ARG A 58 8.86 -2.01 -3.34
N ALA A 59 8.90 -2.49 -2.10
CA ALA A 59 9.26 -3.87 -1.80
C ALA A 59 8.30 -4.85 -2.49
N PHE A 60 7.00 -4.58 -2.46
CA PHE A 60 6.00 -5.46 -3.08
C PHE A 60 6.12 -5.48 -4.61
N ALA A 61 6.42 -4.33 -5.23
CA ALA A 61 6.68 -4.25 -6.67
C ALA A 61 7.88 -5.12 -7.08
N ILE A 62 8.97 -5.09 -6.30
CA ILE A 62 10.16 -5.92 -6.54
C ILE A 62 9.82 -7.41 -6.47
N VAL A 63 9.11 -7.83 -5.42
CA VAL A 63 8.73 -9.23 -5.21
C VAL A 63 7.83 -9.71 -6.35
N HIS A 64 6.77 -8.98 -6.69
CA HIS A 64 5.82 -9.41 -7.71
C HIS A 64 6.34 -9.26 -9.13
N ALA A 65 7.23 -8.31 -9.43
CA ALA A 65 7.94 -8.28 -10.71
C ALA A 65 8.83 -9.52 -10.88
N ALA A 66 9.51 -9.96 -9.82
CA ALA A 66 10.32 -11.19 -9.85
C ALA A 66 9.46 -12.46 -9.99
N ILE A 67 8.33 -12.55 -9.26
CA ILE A 67 7.37 -13.65 -9.41
C ILE A 67 6.83 -13.70 -10.84
N HIS A 68 6.41 -12.55 -11.38
CA HIS A 68 5.90 -12.46 -12.74
C HIS A 68 6.90 -12.96 -13.77
N ASP A 69 8.13 -12.45 -13.77
CA ASP A 69 9.14 -12.85 -14.76
C ASP A 69 9.57 -14.31 -14.58
N ALA A 70 9.55 -14.84 -13.35
CA ALA A 70 9.79 -16.25 -13.07
C ALA A 70 8.69 -17.15 -13.67
N VAL A 71 7.40 -16.81 -13.50
CA VAL A 71 6.28 -17.54 -14.11
C VAL A 71 6.32 -17.42 -15.64
N ASN A 72 6.52 -16.20 -16.12
CA ASN A 72 6.42 -15.85 -17.53
C ASN A 72 7.59 -16.39 -18.36
N THR A 73 8.73 -16.69 -17.73
CA THR A 73 9.82 -17.49 -18.32
C THR A 73 9.34 -18.86 -18.84
N PHE A 74 8.31 -19.44 -18.23
CA PHE A 74 7.75 -20.73 -18.63
C PHE A 74 6.49 -20.58 -19.49
N SER A 75 5.61 -19.63 -19.17
CA SER A 75 4.34 -19.48 -19.89
C SER A 75 4.44 -18.68 -21.19
N LYS A 76 5.32 -17.67 -21.23
CA LYS A 76 5.49 -16.69 -22.33
C LYS A 76 4.21 -16.01 -22.80
N LYS A 77 3.14 -16.01 -21.98
CA LYS A 77 1.84 -15.42 -22.34
C LYS A 77 1.85 -13.89 -22.33
N PHE A 78 2.77 -13.30 -21.59
CA PHE A 78 2.90 -11.85 -21.46
C PHE A 78 4.35 -11.42 -21.73
N GLN A 79 4.59 -10.14 -21.95
CA GLN A 79 5.92 -9.54 -21.95
C GLN A 79 6.51 -9.54 -20.53
N PRO A 80 7.82 -9.78 -20.33
CA PRO A 80 8.40 -9.73 -19.00
C PRO A 80 8.46 -8.27 -18.53
N TYR A 81 8.52 -8.04 -17.22
CA TYR A 81 8.84 -6.73 -16.67
C TYR A 81 10.28 -6.34 -17.02
N LEU A 82 11.22 -7.27 -16.85
CA LEU A 82 12.63 -7.02 -17.12
C LEU A 82 13.25 -8.05 -18.07
N SER A 83 13.09 -9.36 -17.80
CA SER A 83 13.71 -10.37 -18.66
C SER A 83 13.13 -11.78 -18.50
N TYR A 84 13.36 -12.62 -19.50
CA TYR A 84 13.21 -14.07 -19.39
C TYR A 84 14.52 -14.78 -19.02
N GLU A 85 14.40 -16.01 -18.53
CA GLU A 85 15.51 -16.95 -18.40
C GLU A 85 15.36 -18.16 -19.34
N SER A 86 16.43 -18.93 -19.49
CA SER A 86 16.37 -20.21 -20.21
C SER A 86 15.72 -21.30 -19.35
N SER A 87 14.55 -21.78 -19.76
CA SER A 87 13.81 -22.89 -19.15
C SER A 87 13.93 -24.18 -20.00
N ARG A 88 14.98 -24.99 -19.77
CA ARG A 88 15.20 -26.27 -20.51
C ARG A 88 14.78 -27.49 -19.69
N GLY A 89 14.48 -28.59 -20.39
CA GLY A 89 14.31 -29.91 -19.79
C GLY A 89 12.95 -30.16 -19.13
N ILE A 90 11.92 -29.42 -19.55
CA ILE A 90 10.52 -29.67 -19.21
C ILE A 90 9.90 -30.51 -20.32
N LYS A 91 9.39 -31.70 -19.99
CA LYS A 91 8.80 -32.65 -20.95
C LYS A 91 7.30 -32.88 -20.76
N THR A 92 6.77 -32.55 -19.58
CA THR A 92 5.37 -32.81 -19.23
C THR A 92 4.77 -31.63 -18.49
N ASN A 93 3.43 -31.52 -18.49
CA ASN A 93 2.71 -30.50 -17.73
C ASN A 93 2.98 -30.57 -16.22
N LYS A 94 3.14 -31.78 -15.67
CA LYS A 94 3.52 -31.98 -14.27
C LYS A 94 4.91 -31.40 -13.96
N GLN A 95 5.88 -31.59 -14.85
CA GLN A 95 7.21 -30.99 -14.70
C GLN A 95 7.18 -29.47 -14.86
N LEU A 96 6.32 -28.97 -15.75
CA LEU A 96 6.11 -27.53 -15.93
C LEU A 96 5.60 -26.90 -14.63
N GLN A 97 4.54 -27.46 -14.04
CA GLN A 97 3.99 -27.00 -12.77
C GLN A 97 5.04 -26.98 -11.66
N GLN A 98 5.76 -28.09 -11.46
CA GLN A 98 6.83 -28.19 -10.45
C GLN A 98 7.93 -27.15 -10.65
N ALA A 99 8.31 -26.86 -11.89
CA ALA A 99 9.32 -25.86 -12.19
C ALA A 99 8.81 -24.44 -11.94
N VAL A 100 7.56 -24.14 -12.32
CA VAL A 100 6.94 -22.82 -12.11
C VAL A 100 6.78 -22.53 -10.62
N GLU A 101 6.21 -23.45 -9.84
CA GLU A 101 6.03 -23.29 -8.39
C GLU A 101 7.37 -23.07 -7.69
N ALA A 102 8.37 -23.89 -8.01
CA ALA A 102 9.71 -23.75 -7.43
C ALA A 102 10.39 -22.42 -7.84
N ALA A 103 10.12 -21.91 -9.04
CA ALA A 103 10.62 -20.61 -9.49
C ALA A 103 9.95 -19.44 -8.76
N ILE A 104 8.62 -19.49 -8.58
CA ILE A 104 7.87 -18.49 -7.80
C ILE A 104 8.45 -18.40 -6.39
N GLY A 105 8.54 -19.53 -5.69
CA GLY A 105 8.94 -19.50 -4.28
C GLY A 105 10.37 -19.05 -4.09
N GLN A 106 11.29 -19.49 -4.95
CA GLN A 106 12.67 -19.05 -4.88
C GLN A 106 12.82 -17.56 -5.24
N ALA A 107 12.09 -17.05 -6.24
CA ALA A 107 12.13 -15.64 -6.61
C ALA A 107 11.60 -14.74 -5.48
N ALA A 108 10.48 -15.13 -4.87
CA ALA A 108 9.87 -14.43 -3.75
C ALA A 108 10.78 -14.46 -2.51
N ASN A 109 11.33 -15.62 -2.16
CA ASN A 109 12.27 -15.75 -1.04
C ASN A 109 13.47 -14.82 -1.17
N ASP A 110 14.14 -14.82 -2.32
CA ASP A 110 15.40 -14.10 -2.49
C ASP A 110 15.19 -12.57 -2.49
N THR A 111 14.10 -12.11 -3.11
CA THR A 111 13.71 -10.69 -3.06
C THR A 111 13.31 -10.29 -1.64
N LEU A 112 12.47 -11.07 -0.94
CA LEU A 112 12.07 -10.79 0.43
C LEU A 112 13.26 -10.80 1.40
N CYS A 113 14.17 -11.75 1.31
CA CYS A 113 15.36 -11.83 2.16
C CYS A 113 16.30 -10.62 1.98
N GLN A 114 16.35 -10.04 0.77
CA GLN A 114 17.14 -8.83 0.51
C GLN A 114 16.45 -7.58 1.06
N LEU A 115 15.12 -7.52 1.02
CA LEU A 115 14.33 -6.35 1.42
C LEU A 115 14.01 -6.32 2.92
N TYR A 116 13.94 -7.49 3.56
CA TYR A 116 13.61 -7.70 4.98
C TYR A 116 14.67 -8.61 5.64
N PRO A 117 15.95 -8.21 5.66
CA PRO A 117 17.03 -9.05 6.19
C PRO A 117 16.82 -9.48 7.64
N LYS A 118 16.13 -8.67 8.48
CA LYS A 118 15.86 -9.03 9.88
C LYS A 118 14.89 -10.21 10.03
N GLN A 119 14.14 -10.54 8.98
CA GLN A 119 13.18 -11.64 8.95
C GLN A 119 13.66 -12.81 8.07
N LYS A 120 14.92 -12.80 7.61
CA LYS A 120 15.50 -13.80 6.70
C LYS A 120 15.30 -15.24 7.15
N TYR A 121 15.39 -15.51 8.46
CA TYR A 121 15.16 -16.83 9.03
C TYR A 121 13.73 -17.33 8.76
N LEU A 122 12.73 -16.50 9.06
CA LEU A 122 11.31 -16.83 8.85
C LEU A 122 11.00 -17.03 7.35
N ILE A 123 11.54 -16.16 6.51
CA ILE A 123 11.35 -16.22 5.05
C ILE A 123 11.98 -17.51 4.47
N THR A 124 13.22 -17.83 4.88
CA THR A 124 13.91 -19.03 4.41
C THR A 124 13.23 -20.31 4.90
N PHE A 125 12.69 -20.30 6.12
CA PHE A 125 11.89 -21.41 6.64
C PHE A 125 10.60 -21.62 5.83
N ALA A 126 9.91 -20.55 5.46
CA ALA A 126 8.75 -20.61 4.58
C ALA A 126 9.12 -21.20 3.20
N LEU A 127 10.28 -20.82 2.63
CA LEU A 127 10.77 -21.42 1.38
C LEU A 127 11.06 -22.92 1.53
N GLN A 128 11.73 -23.33 2.60
CA GLN A 128 12.05 -24.74 2.84
C GLN A 128 10.77 -25.57 2.91
N SER A 129 9.78 -25.11 3.68
CA SER A 129 8.46 -25.75 3.82
C SER A 129 7.73 -25.81 2.47
N PHE A 130 7.69 -24.70 1.74
CA PHE A 130 7.09 -24.61 0.40
C PHE A 130 7.73 -25.61 -0.58
N LEU A 131 9.05 -25.67 -0.61
CA LEU A 131 9.77 -26.57 -1.53
C LEU A 131 9.62 -28.03 -1.12
N GLN A 132 9.41 -28.38 0.15
CA GLN A 132 9.19 -29.79 0.54
C GLN A 132 7.93 -30.38 -0.13
N GLY A 133 6.90 -29.58 -0.37
CA GLY A 133 5.70 -29.99 -1.10
C GLY A 133 5.93 -30.30 -2.60
N ILE A 134 7.08 -29.90 -3.16
CA ILE A 134 7.41 -30.14 -4.57
C ILE A 134 8.33 -31.36 -4.69
N PRO A 135 7.94 -32.40 -5.46
CA PRO A 135 8.76 -33.60 -5.66
C PRO A 135 10.19 -33.30 -6.11
N ALA A 136 11.16 -34.00 -5.53
CA ALA A 136 12.55 -33.85 -5.90
C ALA A 136 12.76 -34.27 -7.37
N GLY A 137 13.47 -33.44 -8.14
CA GLY A 137 13.70 -33.73 -9.55
C GLY A 137 14.35 -32.59 -10.33
N ARG A 138 14.58 -32.85 -11.62
CA ARG A 138 15.19 -31.87 -12.53
C ARG A 138 14.33 -30.61 -12.68
N ALA A 139 13.00 -30.76 -12.76
CA ALA A 139 12.05 -29.66 -12.87
C ALA A 139 12.17 -28.67 -11.69
N LYS A 140 12.07 -29.17 -10.45
CA LYS A 140 12.25 -28.38 -9.22
C LYS A 140 13.59 -27.64 -9.19
N ARG A 141 14.70 -28.34 -9.47
CA ARG A 141 16.05 -27.71 -9.51
C ARG A 141 16.16 -26.62 -10.58
N ASN A 142 15.54 -26.84 -11.74
CA ASN A 142 15.49 -25.83 -12.80
C ASN A 142 14.66 -24.61 -12.39
N GLY A 143 13.49 -24.83 -11.78
CA GLY A 143 12.65 -23.77 -11.23
C GLY A 143 13.39 -22.90 -10.22
N ILE A 144 14.04 -23.52 -9.23
CA ILE A 144 14.91 -22.83 -8.26
C ILE A 144 15.99 -21.99 -8.98
N LYS A 145 16.67 -22.56 -9.99
CA LYS A 145 17.70 -21.84 -10.74
C LYS A 145 17.14 -20.63 -11.48
N VAL A 146 15.96 -20.75 -12.09
CA VAL A 146 15.26 -19.64 -12.76
C VAL A 146 14.90 -18.56 -11.75
N GLY A 147 14.25 -18.94 -10.64
CA GLY A 147 13.82 -18.00 -9.60
C GLY A 147 14.98 -17.17 -9.03
N ARG A 148 16.11 -17.80 -8.72
CA ARG A 148 17.34 -17.12 -8.24
C ARG A 148 17.84 -16.06 -9.21
N LYS A 149 17.89 -16.41 -10.50
CA LYS A 149 18.42 -15.51 -11.53
C LYS A 149 17.50 -14.33 -11.77
N ILE A 150 16.20 -14.57 -11.86
CA ILE A 150 15.20 -13.50 -12.02
C ILE A 150 15.22 -12.57 -10.81
N ALA A 151 15.16 -13.09 -9.59
CA ALA A 151 15.24 -12.27 -8.38
C ALA A 151 16.51 -11.40 -8.36
N LYS A 152 17.67 -11.99 -8.68
CA LYS A 152 18.94 -11.26 -8.77
C LYS A 152 18.87 -10.11 -9.78
N LYS A 153 18.36 -10.35 -10.99
CA LYS A 153 18.25 -9.31 -12.03
C LYS A 153 17.32 -8.18 -11.60
N ILE A 154 16.17 -8.50 -11.02
CA ILE A 154 15.22 -7.50 -10.53
C ILE A 154 15.86 -6.67 -9.41
N LEU A 155 16.50 -7.31 -8.42
CA LEU A 155 17.18 -6.61 -7.33
C LEU A 155 18.28 -5.66 -7.85
N ILE A 156 19.14 -6.12 -8.76
CA ILE A 156 20.18 -5.29 -9.38
C ILE A 156 19.56 -4.10 -10.12
N SER A 157 18.46 -4.31 -10.84
CA SER A 157 17.76 -3.20 -11.53
C SER A 157 17.22 -2.12 -10.59
N ARG A 158 17.12 -2.43 -9.29
CA ARG A 158 16.63 -1.54 -8.23
C ARG A 158 17.71 -1.09 -7.24
N GLU A 159 18.96 -1.44 -7.48
CA GLU A 159 20.09 -0.83 -6.76
C GLU A 159 20.20 0.65 -7.10
N ASN A 160 20.59 1.45 -6.11
CA ASN A 160 20.83 2.90 -6.23
C ASN A 160 19.68 3.67 -6.89
N ASP A 161 18.44 3.25 -6.64
CA ASP A 161 17.25 3.87 -7.22
C ASP A 161 16.75 5.10 -6.44
N GLY A 162 17.50 5.56 -5.44
CA GLY A 162 17.15 6.69 -4.60
C GLY A 162 16.23 6.36 -3.41
N SER A 163 15.90 5.08 -3.15
CA SER A 163 14.99 4.70 -2.05
C SER A 163 15.64 4.67 -0.67
N ASN A 164 16.95 4.85 -0.57
CA ASN A 164 17.71 4.82 0.69
C ASN A 164 18.49 6.13 0.86
N GLN A 165 17.75 7.23 0.96
CA GLN A 165 18.31 8.56 1.14
C GLN A 165 17.99 9.06 2.56
N THR A 166 18.90 9.87 3.09
CA THR A 166 18.65 10.66 4.30
C THR A 166 18.76 12.12 3.89
N ILE A 167 17.64 12.84 3.88
CA ILE A 167 17.63 14.28 3.60
C ILE A 167 16.99 15.02 4.77
N THR A 168 17.53 16.18 5.08
CA THR A 168 16.90 17.13 6.01
C THR A 168 15.84 17.92 5.24
N TYR A 169 14.60 17.87 5.70
CA TYR A 169 13.52 18.69 5.16
C TYR A 169 13.26 19.89 6.09
N THR A 170 13.31 21.09 5.53
CA THR A 170 13.00 22.33 6.25
C THR A 170 11.58 22.77 5.88
N PRO A 171 10.60 22.73 6.81
CA PRO A 171 9.26 23.20 6.54
C PRO A 171 9.22 24.72 6.33
N ILE A 172 8.35 25.17 5.44
CA ILE A 172 8.13 26.61 5.20
C ILE A 172 7.14 27.13 6.24
N ASN A 173 7.57 28.03 7.12
CA ASN A 173 6.73 28.61 8.16
C ASN A 173 5.81 29.73 7.60
N ALA A 174 4.77 29.35 6.86
CA ALA A 174 3.77 30.28 6.34
C ALA A 174 2.37 29.63 6.25
N VAL A 175 1.33 30.46 6.16
CA VAL A 175 -0.07 30.00 6.13
C VAL A 175 -0.30 29.02 4.97
N GLY A 176 -0.96 27.91 5.28
CA GLY A 176 -1.24 26.85 4.32
C GLY A 176 -0.09 25.87 4.06
N TYR A 177 1.12 26.11 4.57
CA TYR A 177 2.21 25.14 4.51
C TYR A 177 2.12 24.14 5.67
N HIS A 178 2.44 22.89 5.39
CA HIS A 178 2.48 21.82 6.37
C HIS A 178 3.57 22.08 7.42
N GLN A 179 3.18 21.87 8.67
CA GLN A 179 4.01 21.89 9.87
C GLN A 179 3.81 20.56 10.59
N GLU A 180 4.59 20.32 11.64
CA GLU A 180 4.33 19.20 12.54
C GLU A 180 2.93 19.28 13.14
N ASP A 181 2.36 18.13 13.46
CA ASP A 181 1.11 18.02 14.19
C ASP A 181 1.27 18.67 15.58
N PRO A 182 0.44 19.66 15.95
CA PRO A 182 0.58 20.36 17.22
C PRO A 182 0.36 19.47 18.45
N LEU A 183 -0.27 18.30 18.28
CA LEU A 183 -0.46 17.30 19.34
C LEU A 183 0.66 16.25 19.38
N HIS A 184 1.56 16.25 18.40
CA HIS A 184 2.69 15.33 18.28
C HIS A 184 3.98 16.08 17.88
N PRO A 185 4.51 16.93 18.78
CA PRO A 185 5.74 17.66 18.51
C PRO A 185 6.91 16.69 18.28
N ASN A 186 7.80 17.03 17.35
CA ASN A 186 8.95 16.20 16.95
C ASN A 186 8.58 14.93 16.15
N GLN A 187 7.39 14.85 15.56
CA GLN A 187 7.02 13.74 14.67
C GLN A 187 7.90 13.63 13.41
N ASN A 188 8.68 14.66 13.09
CA ASN A 188 9.50 14.77 11.88
C ASN A 188 8.67 14.69 10.57
N PHE A 189 9.35 14.61 9.43
CA PHE A 189 8.72 14.52 8.10
C PHE A 189 9.15 13.22 7.40
N SER A 190 8.17 12.37 7.06
CA SER A 190 8.42 11.03 6.54
C SER A 190 8.81 11.04 5.06
N VAL A 191 10.01 10.52 4.79
CA VAL A 191 10.62 10.28 3.46
C VAL A 191 10.41 11.42 2.44
N PRO A 192 10.83 12.66 2.74
CA PRO A 192 10.67 13.83 1.85
C PRO A 192 11.29 13.68 0.46
N TYR A 193 12.24 12.75 0.29
CA TYR A 193 12.89 12.47 -0.99
C TYR A 193 12.11 11.50 -1.88
N TRP A 194 11.04 10.87 -1.40
CA TRP A 194 10.47 9.68 -2.06
C TRP A 194 9.94 9.93 -3.47
N GLY A 195 9.50 11.16 -3.76
CA GLY A 195 9.11 11.58 -5.12
C GLY A 195 10.25 11.54 -6.16
N LYS A 196 11.49 11.36 -5.72
CA LYS A 196 12.69 11.26 -6.57
C LYS A 196 13.23 9.84 -6.72
N VAL A 197 12.60 8.85 -6.07
CA VAL A 197 12.92 7.44 -6.33
C VAL A 197 12.68 7.14 -7.81
N ARG A 198 13.64 6.45 -8.47
CA ARG A 198 13.51 6.03 -9.87
C ARG A 198 12.23 5.19 -10.01
N PRO A 199 11.25 5.56 -10.83
CA PRO A 199 10.03 4.76 -10.94
C PRO A 199 10.26 3.38 -11.58
N PHE A 200 9.21 2.56 -11.59
CA PHE A 200 9.17 1.25 -12.25
C PHE A 200 8.68 1.36 -13.69
N VAL A 201 7.67 2.20 -13.95
CA VAL A 201 7.07 2.43 -15.28
C VAL A 201 6.98 3.91 -15.65
N LEU A 202 6.85 4.81 -14.67
CA LEU A 202 6.86 6.26 -14.94
C LEU A 202 8.24 6.75 -15.40
N LYS A 203 8.24 7.86 -16.13
CA LYS A 203 9.46 8.60 -16.52
C LYS A 203 10.15 9.23 -15.31
N ASN A 204 9.37 9.78 -14.39
CA ASN A 204 9.80 10.36 -13.11
C ASN A 204 8.57 10.60 -12.22
N GLY A 205 8.77 10.94 -10.95
CA GLY A 205 7.66 11.20 -10.01
C GLY A 205 6.77 12.39 -10.38
N ALA A 206 7.24 13.31 -11.21
CA ALA A 206 6.45 14.47 -11.64
C ALA A 206 5.46 14.16 -12.77
N GLN A 207 5.56 12.99 -13.43
CA GLN A 207 4.78 12.67 -14.63
C GLN A 207 3.26 12.82 -14.43
N PHE A 208 2.77 12.45 -13.26
CA PHE A 208 1.36 12.61 -12.87
C PHE A 208 1.21 13.49 -11.63
N ARG A 209 2.09 14.48 -11.44
CA ARG A 209 1.95 15.45 -10.34
C ARG A 209 0.55 16.07 -10.37
N ALA A 210 -0.09 16.14 -9.21
CA ALA A 210 -1.43 16.67 -9.08
C ALA A 210 -1.53 18.14 -9.51
N SER A 211 -2.74 18.57 -9.91
CA SER A 211 -3.00 19.93 -10.38
C SER A 211 -2.59 20.98 -9.35
N ALA A 212 -2.13 22.15 -9.82
CA ALA A 212 -1.62 23.25 -9.00
C ALA A 212 -2.71 24.07 -8.28
N ILE A 213 -3.87 23.46 -8.00
CA ILE A 213 -5.03 24.13 -7.37
C ILE A 213 -4.65 24.80 -6.04
N VAL A 214 -3.77 24.17 -5.26
CA VAL A 214 -3.25 24.71 -3.99
C VAL A 214 -2.17 25.80 -4.19
N GLY A 215 -1.51 25.80 -5.35
CA GLY A 215 -0.39 26.68 -5.66
C GLY A 215 0.89 26.41 -4.85
N THR A 216 2.02 26.90 -5.35
CA THR A 216 3.35 26.77 -4.71
C THR A 216 3.81 28.03 -3.99
N THR A 217 3.13 29.17 -4.18
CA THR A 217 3.43 30.45 -3.53
C THR A 217 2.43 30.75 -2.43
N ILE A 218 2.84 31.58 -1.46
CA ILE A 218 1.96 32.09 -0.39
C ILE A 218 0.70 32.76 -0.99
N GLN A 219 0.87 33.59 -2.03
CA GLN A 219 -0.22 34.32 -2.65
C GLN A 219 -1.24 33.37 -3.30
N SER A 220 -0.79 32.45 -4.16
CA SER A 220 -1.68 31.48 -4.83
C SER A 220 -2.42 30.60 -3.82
N ARG A 221 -1.78 30.30 -2.69
CA ARG A 221 -2.38 29.49 -1.64
C ARG A 221 -3.44 30.23 -0.86
N LEU A 222 -3.15 31.47 -0.44
CA LEU A 222 -4.14 32.31 0.22
C LEU A 222 -5.35 32.57 -0.70
N ALA A 223 -5.14 32.67 -2.01
CA ALA A 223 -6.23 32.77 -2.98
C ALA A 223 -7.11 31.50 -2.94
N TYR A 224 -6.51 30.31 -3.01
CA TYR A 224 -7.26 29.04 -2.90
C TYR A 224 -7.99 28.90 -1.56
N LEU A 225 -7.34 29.20 -0.44
CA LEU A 225 -7.92 29.10 0.91
C LEU A 225 -9.12 30.04 1.13
N LYS A 226 -9.27 31.09 0.30
CA LYS A 226 -10.41 32.03 0.36
C LYS A 226 -11.58 31.65 -0.56
N THR A 227 -11.46 30.57 -1.32
CA THR A 227 -12.53 30.12 -2.23
C THR A 227 -13.70 29.49 -1.49
N SER A 228 -14.87 29.49 -2.12
CA SER A 228 -16.04 28.73 -1.65
C SER A 228 -15.78 27.22 -1.62
N THR A 229 -14.98 26.70 -2.56
CA THR A 229 -14.55 25.30 -2.59
C THR A 229 -13.78 24.93 -1.33
N PHE A 230 -12.78 25.71 -0.94
CA PHE A 230 -12.05 25.43 0.30
C PHE A 230 -12.95 25.57 1.53
N LEU A 231 -13.84 26.57 1.58
CA LEU A 231 -14.80 26.71 2.67
C LEU A 231 -15.69 25.47 2.85
N SER A 232 -16.17 24.88 1.75
CA SER A 232 -16.97 23.65 1.79
C SER A 232 -16.14 22.49 2.36
N ASN A 233 -14.92 22.29 1.87
CA ASN A 233 -14.02 21.24 2.34
C ASN A 233 -13.64 21.42 3.82
N TYR A 234 -13.44 22.67 4.23
CA TYR A 234 -13.14 23.04 5.61
C TYR A 234 -14.30 22.67 6.54
N ASN A 235 -15.53 23.09 6.20
CA ASN A 235 -16.71 22.81 7.01
C ASN A 235 -17.03 21.32 7.10
N GLU A 236 -16.88 20.59 5.99
CA GLU A 236 -17.04 19.14 5.96
C GLU A 236 -16.09 18.45 6.93
N VAL A 237 -14.78 18.70 6.80
CA VAL A 237 -13.79 18.02 7.64
C VAL A 237 -13.89 18.47 9.09
N LYS A 238 -14.17 19.76 9.35
CA LYS A 238 -14.36 20.27 10.71
C LYS A 238 -15.53 19.57 11.42
N ALA A 239 -16.64 19.35 10.71
CA ALA A 239 -17.83 18.69 11.26
C ALA A 239 -17.67 17.17 11.37
N ILE A 240 -17.32 16.50 10.26
CA ILE A 240 -17.32 15.03 10.17
C ILE A 240 -16.01 14.45 10.70
N GLY A 241 -14.87 15.10 10.50
CA GLY A 241 -13.55 14.59 10.88
C GLY A 241 -13.20 14.76 12.36
N SER A 242 -13.96 15.56 13.11
CA SER A 242 -13.70 15.85 14.53
C SER A 242 -13.73 14.59 15.40
N LYS A 243 -12.83 14.49 16.38
CA LYS A 243 -12.83 13.43 17.40
C LYS A 243 -14.16 13.33 18.15
N THR A 244 -14.79 14.48 18.39
CA THR A 244 -16.07 14.62 19.10
C THR A 244 -17.23 14.93 18.15
N SER A 245 -17.13 14.52 16.88
CA SER A 245 -18.17 14.77 15.88
C SER A 245 -19.54 14.29 16.35
N SER A 246 -20.54 15.17 16.29
CA SER A 246 -21.96 14.86 16.49
C SER A 246 -22.69 14.50 15.20
N THR A 247 -22.01 14.59 14.05
CA THR A 247 -22.59 14.36 12.71
C THR A 247 -22.05 13.10 12.03
N ARG A 248 -20.83 12.67 12.37
CA ARG A 248 -20.25 11.43 11.85
C ARG A 248 -21.03 10.24 12.38
N THR A 249 -21.53 9.39 11.49
CA THR A 249 -22.26 8.18 11.86
C THR A 249 -21.32 7.08 12.37
N ALA A 250 -21.89 6.07 13.02
CA ALA A 250 -21.13 4.88 13.43
C ALA A 250 -20.50 4.16 12.23
N ASP A 251 -21.23 4.00 11.12
CA ASP A 251 -20.70 3.38 9.90
C ASP A 251 -19.57 4.21 9.27
N GLN A 252 -19.67 5.55 9.27
CA GLN A 252 -18.57 6.40 8.79
C GLN A 252 -17.31 6.27 9.66
N THR A 253 -17.47 6.11 10.97
CA THR A 253 -16.35 5.81 11.88
C THR A 253 -15.75 4.44 11.57
N GLU A 254 -16.60 3.43 11.33
CA GLU A 254 -16.14 2.10 10.94
C GLU A 254 -15.37 2.13 9.63
N ILE A 255 -15.90 2.77 8.58
CA ILE A 255 -15.23 2.94 7.28
C ILE A 255 -13.87 3.63 7.44
N GLY A 256 -13.81 4.68 8.26
CA GLY A 256 -12.59 5.43 8.53
C GLY A 256 -11.45 4.57 9.07
N ILE A 257 -11.78 3.68 10.02
CA ILE A 257 -10.84 2.76 10.65
C ILE A 257 -10.58 1.53 9.76
N PHE A 258 -11.61 1.01 9.10
CA PHE A 258 -11.55 -0.21 8.29
C PHE A 258 -10.54 -0.08 7.14
N TRP A 259 -10.46 1.10 6.51
CA TRP A 259 -9.47 1.42 5.48
C TRP A 259 -8.23 2.15 6.04
N GLY A 260 -7.94 1.96 7.34
CA GLY A 260 -6.86 2.56 8.13
C GLY A 260 -5.46 2.18 7.64
N TYR A 261 -4.92 1.08 8.16
CA TYR A 261 -3.59 0.54 7.86
C TYR A 261 -2.51 1.64 7.87
N ASP A 262 -2.53 2.43 8.93
CA ASP A 262 -1.65 3.58 9.14
C ASP A 262 -0.38 3.16 9.89
N GLU A 263 0.31 2.15 9.35
CA GLU A 263 1.64 1.70 9.78
C GLU A 263 1.67 1.15 11.23
N GLN A 264 0.57 0.55 11.68
CA GLN A 264 0.41 0.00 13.03
C GLN A 264 0.99 -1.43 13.17
N PRO A 265 1.47 -1.81 14.36
CA PRO A 265 1.93 -3.18 14.65
C PRO A 265 0.90 -4.24 14.25
N LYS A 266 1.34 -5.33 13.64
CA LYS A 266 0.49 -6.46 13.15
C LYS A 266 -0.49 -6.12 12.01
N ILE A 267 -0.85 -4.85 11.84
CA ILE A 267 -1.72 -4.39 10.75
C ILE A 267 -0.91 -4.13 9.49
N GLY A 268 0.21 -3.41 9.56
CA GLY A 268 0.99 -3.03 8.39
C GLY A 268 0.55 -1.70 7.77
N SER A 269 0.81 -1.53 6.48
CA SER A 269 0.57 -0.29 5.74
C SER A 269 -0.44 -0.47 4.59
N SER A 270 -0.89 0.63 3.99
CA SER A 270 -1.92 0.62 2.92
C SER A 270 -1.64 -0.34 1.74
N PRO A 271 -0.39 -0.57 1.27
CA PRO A 271 -0.10 -1.59 0.27
C PRO A 271 -0.57 -3.00 0.67
N LYS A 272 -0.50 -3.35 1.96
CA LYS A 272 -1.02 -4.63 2.47
C LYS A 272 -2.53 -4.71 2.33
N LEU A 273 -3.24 -3.68 2.78
CA LEU A 273 -4.69 -3.53 2.63
C LEU A 273 -5.15 -3.73 1.18
N PHE A 274 -4.54 -3.02 0.23
CA PHE A 274 -4.92 -3.13 -1.19
C PHE A 274 -4.59 -4.51 -1.79
N ASN A 275 -3.51 -5.16 -1.33
CA ASN A 275 -3.24 -6.55 -1.71
C ASN A 275 -4.28 -7.50 -1.12
N GLN A 276 -4.73 -7.34 0.14
CA GLN A 276 -5.77 -8.19 0.72
C GLN A 276 -7.10 -8.07 -0.01
N ALA A 277 -7.52 -6.85 -0.36
CA ALA A 277 -8.69 -6.64 -1.21
C ALA A 277 -8.52 -7.28 -2.60
N THR A 278 -7.35 -7.11 -3.23
CA THR A 278 -7.01 -7.75 -4.52
C THR A 278 -7.08 -9.27 -4.44
N ARG A 279 -6.59 -9.88 -3.35
CA ARG A 279 -6.69 -11.33 -3.12
C ARG A 279 -8.15 -11.78 -3.04
N ALA A 280 -8.97 -11.09 -2.25
CA ALA A 280 -10.39 -11.43 -2.11
C ALA A 280 -11.10 -11.43 -3.48
N ILE A 281 -10.80 -10.43 -4.31
CA ILE A 281 -11.33 -10.32 -5.67
C ILE A 281 -10.78 -11.43 -6.58
N ALA A 282 -9.47 -11.67 -6.59
CA ALA A 282 -8.84 -12.71 -7.41
C ALA A 282 -9.36 -14.12 -7.08
N MET A 283 -9.59 -14.41 -5.80
CA MET A 283 -10.22 -15.65 -5.35
C MET A 283 -11.69 -15.74 -5.79
N THR A 284 -12.45 -14.65 -5.68
CA THR A 284 -13.84 -14.59 -6.15
C THR A 284 -13.95 -14.79 -7.67
N LYS A 285 -12.95 -14.30 -8.43
CA LYS A 285 -12.90 -14.45 -9.89
C LYS A 285 -12.32 -15.79 -10.36
N GLY A 286 -11.69 -16.57 -9.49
CA GLY A 286 -11.13 -17.88 -9.83
C GLY A 286 -9.93 -17.80 -10.77
N ASN A 287 -9.08 -16.79 -10.61
CA ASN A 287 -7.91 -16.58 -11.47
C ASN A 287 -6.98 -17.81 -11.52
N THR A 288 -6.41 -18.06 -12.70
CA THR A 288 -5.30 -18.98 -12.87
C THR A 288 -4.01 -18.43 -12.25
N LEU A 289 -3.03 -19.31 -12.02
CA LEU A 289 -1.69 -18.93 -11.53
C LEU A 289 -1.03 -17.84 -12.40
N ILE A 290 -1.15 -17.94 -13.73
CA ILE A 290 -0.52 -16.98 -14.65
C ILE A 290 -1.25 -15.62 -14.57
N GLU A 291 -2.58 -15.63 -14.45
CA GLU A 291 -3.37 -14.42 -14.25
C GLU A 291 -3.03 -13.74 -12.92
N ASN A 292 -2.88 -14.51 -11.83
CA ASN A 292 -2.44 -13.97 -10.54
C ASN A 292 -1.03 -13.40 -10.62
N ALA A 293 -0.09 -14.07 -11.30
CA ALA A 293 1.26 -13.54 -11.49
C ALA A 293 1.26 -12.18 -12.19
N ARG A 294 0.41 -12.01 -13.23
CA ARG A 294 0.25 -10.73 -13.93
C ARG A 294 -0.48 -9.69 -13.09
N LEU A 295 -1.61 -10.05 -12.48
CA LEU A 295 -2.43 -9.14 -11.69
C LEU A 295 -1.63 -8.52 -10.55
N PHE A 296 -0.97 -9.34 -9.74
CA PHE A 296 -0.22 -8.82 -8.59
C PHE A 296 1.03 -8.04 -8.98
N ALA A 297 1.65 -8.33 -10.14
CA ALA A 297 2.72 -7.50 -10.66
C ALA A 297 2.20 -6.13 -11.14
N LEU A 298 1.10 -6.09 -11.90
CA LEU A 298 0.45 -4.83 -12.31
C LEU A 298 0.06 -3.98 -11.11
N ILE A 299 -0.62 -4.58 -10.12
CA ILE A 299 -1.07 -3.89 -8.90
C ILE A 299 0.13 -3.32 -8.14
N ASN A 300 1.13 -4.14 -7.84
CA ASN A 300 2.20 -3.68 -6.96
C ASN A 300 3.16 -2.71 -7.65
N ILE A 301 3.42 -2.85 -8.96
CA ILE A 301 4.15 -1.84 -9.74
C ILE A 301 3.37 -0.52 -9.78
N ALA A 302 2.06 -0.56 -10.01
CA ALA A 302 1.23 0.65 -10.00
C ALA A 302 1.18 1.31 -8.62
N LEU A 303 1.09 0.55 -7.53
CA LEU A 303 1.14 1.07 -6.16
C LEU A 303 2.47 1.75 -5.83
N ALA A 304 3.60 1.16 -6.24
CA ALA A 304 4.92 1.76 -6.04
C ALA A 304 5.04 3.12 -6.75
N ASP A 305 4.66 3.17 -8.03
CA ASP A 305 4.75 4.40 -8.82
C ASP A 305 3.70 5.45 -8.39
N ALA A 306 2.50 5.02 -7.94
CA ALA A 306 1.51 5.91 -7.35
C ALA A 306 2.03 6.55 -6.06
N SER A 307 2.75 5.77 -5.24
CA SER A 307 3.42 6.31 -4.05
C SER A 307 4.48 7.35 -4.42
N ILE A 308 5.29 7.10 -5.46
CA ILE A 308 6.30 8.06 -5.95
C ILE A 308 5.64 9.36 -6.44
N ALA A 309 4.61 9.27 -7.30
CA ALA A 309 3.92 10.45 -7.82
C ALA A 309 3.16 11.24 -6.74
N CYS A 310 2.56 10.53 -5.78
CA CYS A 310 1.89 11.14 -4.63
C CYS A 310 2.90 11.89 -3.76
N TRP A 311 4.05 11.28 -3.42
CA TRP A 311 5.08 11.95 -2.61
C TRP A 311 5.73 13.12 -3.33
N ASP A 312 5.90 13.05 -4.66
CA ASP A 312 6.32 14.21 -5.45
C ASP A 312 5.32 15.36 -5.31
N SER A 313 4.01 15.09 -5.36
CA SER A 313 2.99 16.13 -5.14
C SER A 313 2.99 16.66 -3.70
N LYS A 314 3.07 15.78 -2.70
CA LYS A 314 3.09 16.13 -1.26
C LYS A 314 4.18 17.14 -0.94
N TYR A 315 5.42 16.87 -1.32
CA TYR A 315 6.55 17.72 -0.99
C TYR A 315 6.78 18.85 -2.00
N TYR A 316 6.14 18.81 -3.17
CA TYR A 316 6.11 19.95 -4.10
C TYR A 316 5.17 21.05 -3.61
N TYR A 317 3.97 20.70 -3.11
CA TYR A 317 3.00 21.67 -2.61
C TYR A 317 3.14 21.95 -1.11
N SER A 318 3.57 20.96 -0.34
CA SER A 318 3.71 21.01 1.12
C SER A 318 2.46 21.57 1.81
N PHE A 319 1.27 21.12 1.39
CA PHE A 319 0.00 21.64 1.90
C PHE A 319 -0.35 21.08 3.28
N TRP A 320 -0.88 21.94 4.14
CA TRP A 320 -1.18 21.61 5.54
C TRP A 320 -2.32 20.61 5.73
N ARG A 321 -2.24 19.82 6.80
CA ARG A 321 -3.32 18.90 7.20
C ARG A 321 -4.49 19.64 7.84
N PRO A 322 -5.68 19.01 7.95
CA PRO A 322 -6.84 19.58 8.63
C PRO A 322 -6.57 20.10 10.03
N ILE A 323 -5.84 19.35 10.85
CA ILE A 323 -5.54 19.77 12.23
C ILE A 323 -4.80 21.11 12.28
N ILE A 324 -3.90 21.37 11.32
CA ILE A 324 -3.14 22.62 11.24
C ILE A 324 -4.05 23.72 10.70
N GLY A 325 -4.78 23.45 9.60
CA GLY A 325 -5.61 24.44 8.94
C GLY A 325 -6.81 24.91 9.76
N ILE A 326 -7.47 24.01 10.51
CA ILE A 326 -8.62 24.35 11.36
C ILE A 326 -8.20 25.19 12.56
N ARG A 327 -7.09 24.82 13.21
CA ARG A 327 -6.54 25.51 14.39
C ARG A 327 -5.82 26.83 14.07
N ASN A 328 -5.65 27.17 12.79
CA ASN A 328 -4.99 28.40 12.34
C ASN A 328 -5.82 29.17 11.29
N ALA A 329 -7.14 28.95 11.25
CA ALA A 329 -7.99 29.48 10.19
C ALA A 329 -8.06 31.02 10.18
N ASN A 330 -7.90 31.66 11.35
CA ASN A 330 -7.81 33.11 11.49
C ASN A 330 -6.68 33.73 10.64
N LYS A 331 -5.53 33.05 10.50
CA LYS A 331 -4.36 33.51 9.73
C LYS A 331 -4.63 33.60 8.22
N ILE A 332 -5.71 33.00 7.74
CA ILE A 332 -6.14 33.07 6.32
C ILE A 332 -6.72 34.46 5.99
N GLY A 333 -7.26 35.16 7.00
CA GLY A 333 -7.91 36.46 6.81
C GLY A 333 -9.27 36.35 6.09
N SER A 334 -10.00 35.24 6.27
CA SER A 334 -11.36 35.06 5.75
C SER A 334 -12.36 34.99 6.90
N LYS A 335 -13.32 35.93 6.97
CA LYS A 335 -14.36 35.95 8.01
C LYS A 335 -15.28 34.71 7.98
N LYS A 336 -15.29 33.95 6.88
CA LYS A 336 -16.11 32.73 6.73
C LYS A 336 -15.47 31.50 7.37
N LEU A 337 -14.15 31.53 7.61
CA LEU A 337 -13.41 30.42 8.20
C LEU A 337 -13.25 30.67 9.70
N VAL A 338 -14.09 30.03 10.50
CA VAL A 338 -14.07 30.15 11.95
C VAL A 338 -13.02 29.21 12.51
N GLU A 339 -11.96 29.75 13.10
CA GLU A 339 -10.93 29.00 13.81
C GLU A 339 -11.53 28.13 14.91
N ASP A 340 -10.93 26.97 15.14
CA ASP A 340 -11.12 26.20 16.36
C ASP A 340 -9.75 25.75 16.85
N PRO A 341 -9.16 26.46 17.84
CA PRO A 341 -7.79 26.22 18.30
C PRO A 341 -7.65 24.90 19.08
N ASN A 342 -8.76 24.25 19.44
CA ASN A 342 -8.80 22.99 20.18
C ASN A 342 -9.26 21.82 19.33
N TRP A 343 -9.51 22.02 18.03
CA TRP A 343 -9.99 20.97 17.15
C TRP A 343 -9.01 19.79 17.07
N GLU A 344 -9.50 18.59 17.34
CA GLU A 344 -8.78 17.33 17.18
C GLU A 344 -9.48 16.47 16.12
N PRO A 345 -8.75 15.86 15.18
CA PRO A 345 -9.32 14.86 14.30
C PRO A 345 -9.61 13.58 15.10
N LEU A 346 -10.50 12.72 14.60
CA LEU A 346 -10.56 11.33 15.06
C LEU A 346 -9.18 10.65 14.87
N GLY A 347 -8.45 11.04 13.83
CA GLY A 347 -7.05 10.67 13.62
C GLY A 347 -6.87 9.24 13.11
N SER A 348 -5.64 8.92 12.76
CA SER A 348 -5.25 7.55 12.45
C SER A 348 -5.42 6.66 13.67
N ALA A 349 -5.98 5.47 13.42
CA ALA A 349 -6.18 4.48 14.46
C ALA A 349 -4.83 4.09 15.10
N VAL A 350 -4.84 3.97 16.41
CA VAL A 350 -3.72 3.48 17.20
C VAL A 350 -4.10 2.13 17.76
N ASP A 351 -3.28 1.13 17.46
CA ASP A 351 -3.58 -0.26 17.75
C ASP A 351 -2.67 -0.80 18.84
N PHE A 352 -3.22 -1.69 19.67
CA PHE A 352 -2.51 -2.32 20.77
C PHE A 352 -2.00 -1.34 21.85
N GLY A 353 -2.72 -0.23 22.04
CA GLY A 353 -2.64 0.62 23.23
C GLY A 353 -1.39 1.52 23.37
N ASN A 354 -0.58 1.63 22.32
CA ASN A 354 0.77 2.20 22.44
C ASN A 354 0.93 3.67 21.97
N ALA A 355 -0.15 4.37 21.59
CA ALA A 355 -0.02 5.75 21.12
C ALA A 355 -1.30 6.58 21.29
N THR A 356 -1.15 7.90 21.24
CA THR A 356 -2.23 8.85 21.02
C THR A 356 -2.58 8.89 19.52
N GLN A 357 -3.86 9.04 19.19
CA GLN A 357 -4.31 9.24 17.79
C GLN A 357 -3.49 10.38 17.15
N PHE A 358 -3.04 10.17 15.92
CA PHE A 358 -2.11 11.07 15.25
C PHE A 358 -2.57 11.42 13.84
N THR A 359 -1.98 12.47 13.25
CA THR A 359 -2.05 12.69 11.80
C THR A 359 -0.72 12.30 11.16
N PRO A 360 -0.68 11.57 10.03
CA PRO A 360 0.59 11.05 9.53
C PRO A 360 1.61 12.15 9.18
N PRO A 361 2.92 11.95 9.43
CA PRO A 361 3.95 13.00 9.42
C PRO A 361 4.42 13.40 8.02
N PHE A 362 3.50 13.85 7.17
CA PHE A 362 3.77 14.30 5.80
C PHE A 362 2.64 15.21 5.29
N PRO A 363 2.92 16.06 4.27
CA PRO A 363 1.92 16.96 3.71
C PRO A 363 0.67 16.25 3.18
N THR A 364 -0.45 16.97 3.20
CA THR A 364 -1.76 16.36 2.93
C THR A 364 -2.03 16.13 1.43
N TYR A 365 -1.53 16.98 0.55
CA TYR A 365 -1.97 17.03 -0.85
C TYR A 365 -0.97 16.36 -1.80
N THR A 366 -1.30 15.25 -2.47
CA THR A 366 -2.58 14.52 -2.48
C THR A 366 -2.64 13.43 -1.43
N SER A 367 -3.81 12.80 -1.24
CA SER A 367 -3.93 11.65 -0.34
C SER A 367 -3.30 10.40 -0.96
N SER A 368 -2.42 9.75 -0.21
CA SER A 368 -1.80 8.48 -0.61
C SER A 368 -2.83 7.35 -0.67
N HIS A 369 -3.70 7.22 0.33
CA HIS A 369 -4.79 6.23 0.30
C HIS A 369 -5.66 6.37 -0.95
N ALA A 370 -6.01 7.60 -1.35
CA ALA A 370 -6.78 7.82 -2.57
C ALA A 370 -5.99 7.46 -3.84
N ALA A 371 -4.70 7.82 -3.91
CA ALA A 371 -3.86 7.49 -5.06
C ALA A 371 -3.64 5.99 -5.21
N LEU A 372 -3.37 5.28 -4.11
CA LEU A 372 -3.17 3.84 -4.10
C LEU A 372 -4.49 3.09 -4.35
N GLY A 373 -5.60 3.57 -3.78
CA GLY A 373 -6.95 3.05 -4.04
C GLY A 373 -7.35 3.22 -5.51
N GLY A 374 -7.21 4.43 -6.04
CA GLY A 374 -7.47 4.72 -7.45
C GLY A 374 -6.62 3.87 -8.39
N ALA A 375 -5.33 3.67 -8.07
CA ALA A 375 -4.48 2.79 -8.85
C ALA A 375 -4.94 1.32 -8.79
N THR A 376 -5.24 0.81 -7.59
CA THR A 376 -5.68 -0.57 -7.35
C THR A 376 -6.97 -0.89 -8.10
N PHE A 377 -8.03 -0.12 -7.82
CA PHE A 377 -9.34 -0.39 -8.40
C PHE A 377 -9.38 -0.13 -9.90
N GLN A 378 -8.59 0.81 -10.43
CA GLN A 378 -8.48 0.99 -11.86
C GLN A 378 -7.73 -0.17 -12.55
N ILE A 379 -6.63 -0.67 -11.99
CA ILE A 379 -5.97 -1.88 -12.53
C ILE A 379 -6.95 -3.07 -12.52
N LEU A 380 -7.72 -3.26 -11.45
CA LEU A 380 -8.72 -4.33 -11.36
C LEU A 380 -9.79 -4.20 -12.46
N ARG A 381 -10.35 -3.00 -12.66
CA ARG A 381 -11.30 -2.73 -13.76
C ARG A 381 -10.71 -3.05 -15.12
N ARG A 382 -9.49 -2.60 -15.38
CA ARG A 382 -8.78 -2.83 -16.66
C ARG A 382 -8.45 -4.30 -16.86
N PHE A 383 -8.08 -5.01 -15.79
CA PHE A 383 -7.71 -6.42 -15.83
C PHE A 383 -8.91 -7.33 -16.11
N TYR A 384 -10.03 -7.10 -15.44
CA TYR A 384 -11.25 -7.92 -15.61
C TYR A 384 -12.22 -7.38 -16.67
N GLY A 385 -12.01 -6.17 -17.18
CA GLY A 385 -12.88 -5.53 -18.17
C GLY A 385 -14.22 -5.05 -17.61
N THR A 386 -14.39 -4.95 -16.30
CA THR A 386 -15.65 -4.56 -15.66
C THR A 386 -15.47 -3.93 -14.27
N ASP A 387 -16.41 -3.07 -13.86
CA ASP A 387 -16.56 -2.58 -12.47
C ASP A 387 -17.44 -3.49 -11.60
N ASP A 388 -18.31 -4.27 -12.24
CA ASP A 388 -19.37 -5.06 -11.61
C ASP A 388 -18.82 -6.38 -11.05
N ILE A 389 -17.97 -6.24 -10.04
CA ILE A 389 -17.40 -7.35 -9.28
C ILE A 389 -17.90 -7.26 -7.85
N ALA A 390 -18.81 -8.16 -7.49
CA ALA A 390 -19.19 -8.35 -6.11
C ALA A 390 -18.08 -9.11 -5.36
N PHE A 391 -17.72 -8.64 -4.18
CA PHE A 391 -16.74 -9.31 -3.32
C PHE A 391 -16.98 -8.93 -1.85
N GLN A 392 -16.41 -9.72 -0.95
CA GLN A 392 -16.36 -9.40 0.47
C GLN A 392 -14.93 -9.32 0.95
N PHE A 393 -14.67 -8.45 1.92
CA PHE A 393 -13.34 -8.20 2.44
C PHE A 393 -13.41 -7.97 3.95
N GLN A 394 -12.48 -8.59 4.68
CA GLN A 394 -12.25 -8.38 6.11
C GLN A 394 -10.98 -7.56 6.27
N SER A 395 -11.08 -6.47 7.02
CA SER A 395 -9.93 -5.64 7.42
C SER A 395 -9.30 -6.19 8.69
N ASP A 396 -7.97 -6.17 8.77
CA ASP A 396 -7.23 -6.54 9.98
C ASP A 396 -7.48 -5.54 11.12
N GLU A 397 -7.92 -4.32 10.80
CA GLU A 397 -8.36 -3.34 11.79
C GLU A 397 -9.61 -3.79 12.56
N TYR A 398 -10.34 -4.78 12.02
CA TYR A 398 -11.55 -5.38 12.58
C TYR A 398 -11.52 -6.90 12.44
N ASP A 399 -10.51 -7.52 13.04
CA ASP A 399 -10.24 -8.97 12.98
C ASP A 399 -10.68 -9.75 14.22
N GLY A 400 -11.21 -9.09 15.25
CA GLY A 400 -11.54 -9.74 16.52
C GLY A 400 -10.35 -9.89 17.47
N GLU A 401 -9.16 -9.38 17.12
CA GLU A 401 -7.95 -9.43 17.94
C GLU A 401 -7.37 -8.03 18.19
N THR A 402 -7.49 -7.13 17.22
CA THR A 402 -6.96 -5.76 17.27
C THR A 402 -7.59 -4.96 18.40
N ILE A 403 -6.74 -4.38 19.25
CA ILE A 403 -7.14 -3.64 20.44
C ILE A 403 -7.12 -2.14 20.13
N ASN A 404 -8.22 -1.43 20.40
CA ASN A 404 -8.30 0.01 20.18
C ASN A 404 -7.57 0.84 21.27
N ASP A 405 -7.63 2.16 21.11
CA ASP A 405 -7.09 3.18 22.03
C ASP A 405 -7.64 3.09 23.46
N LYS A 406 -8.75 2.38 23.69
CA LYS A 406 -9.39 2.18 25.00
C LYS A 406 -9.12 0.80 25.60
N GLY A 407 -8.19 0.03 25.02
CA GLY A 407 -7.90 -1.34 25.49
C GLY A 407 -8.98 -2.36 25.15
N LYS A 408 -9.94 -2.03 24.27
CA LYS A 408 -11.03 -2.92 23.86
C LYS A 408 -10.74 -3.55 22.50
N THR A 409 -10.92 -4.85 22.41
CA THR A 409 -10.86 -5.59 21.15
C THR A 409 -11.94 -5.11 20.17
N ARG A 410 -11.54 -4.81 18.94
CA ARG A 410 -12.45 -4.48 17.84
C ARG A 410 -13.09 -5.76 17.32
N PRO A 411 -14.41 -5.77 17.05
CA PRO A 411 -15.10 -6.98 16.59
C PRO A 411 -14.66 -7.35 15.17
N VAL A 412 -14.93 -8.60 14.78
CA VAL A 412 -14.81 -9.01 13.38
C VAL A 412 -15.78 -8.20 12.51
N ARG A 413 -15.28 -7.59 11.43
CA ARG A 413 -16.10 -6.93 10.40
C ARG A 413 -15.73 -7.41 9.01
N ILE A 414 -16.75 -7.90 8.30
CA ILE A 414 -16.67 -8.26 6.89
C ILE A 414 -17.57 -7.28 6.14
N ARG A 415 -16.99 -6.51 5.22
CA ARG A 415 -17.76 -5.61 4.35
C ARG A 415 -18.00 -6.28 3.00
N GLN A 416 -19.22 -6.13 2.50
CA GLN A 416 -19.66 -6.68 1.21
C GLN A 416 -19.87 -5.54 0.22
N TYR A 417 -19.32 -5.70 -0.97
CA TYR A 417 -19.42 -4.73 -2.05
C TYR A 417 -20.06 -5.38 -3.26
N LYS A 418 -20.91 -4.63 -3.96
CA LYS A 418 -21.56 -5.01 -5.21
C LYS A 418 -20.70 -4.67 -6.44
N SER A 419 -19.79 -3.70 -6.30
CA SER A 419 -18.87 -3.28 -7.36
C SER A 419 -17.56 -2.76 -6.80
N LEU A 420 -16.54 -2.66 -7.66
CA LEU A 420 -15.25 -2.06 -7.30
C LEU A 420 -15.41 -0.58 -6.94
N THR A 421 -16.26 0.16 -7.65
CA THR A 421 -16.60 1.56 -7.33
C THR A 421 -17.17 1.73 -5.93
N GLN A 422 -17.96 0.79 -5.44
CA GLN A 422 -18.51 0.89 -4.08
C GLN A 422 -17.40 0.85 -3.03
N ALA A 423 -16.45 -0.07 -3.15
CA ALA A 423 -15.31 -0.16 -2.25
C ALA A 423 -14.37 1.05 -2.37
N GLU A 424 -14.10 1.51 -3.60
CA GLU A 424 -13.25 2.68 -3.84
C GLU A 424 -13.85 3.96 -3.25
N LYS A 425 -15.18 4.12 -3.25
CA LYS A 425 -15.86 5.24 -2.58
C LYS A 425 -15.63 5.23 -1.08
N GLU A 426 -15.62 4.06 -0.43
CA GLU A 426 -15.29 3.98 0.98
C GLU A 426 -13.83 4.36 1.26
N VAL A 427 -12.89 3.90 0.43
CA VAL A 427 -11.48 4.33 0.52
C VAL A 427 -11.38 5.85 0.42
N PHE A 428 -12.04 6.45 -0.57
CA PHE A 428 -12.07 7.89 -0.79
C PHE A 428 -12.60 8.64 0.45
N HIS A 429 -13.69 8.17 1.06
CA HIS A 429 -14.30 8.88 2.18
C HIS A 429 -13.61 8.61 3.52
N SER A 430 -12.96 7.45 3.69
CA SER A 430 -12.36 7.01 4.96
C SER A 430 -11.50 8.08 5.62
N ARG A 431 -10.67 8.79 4.83
CA ARG A 431 -9.69 9.74 5.36
C ARG A 431 -10.30 11.10 5.72
N ILE A 432 -11.45 11.42 5.15
CA ILE A 432 -12.28 12.57 5.53
C ILE A 432 -12.98 12.23 6.86
N TYR A 433 -13.52 11.02 6.98
CA TYR A 433 -14.22 10.57 8.18
C TYR A 433 -13.35 10.58 9.43
N ILE A 434 -12.05 10.28 9.28
CA ILE A 434 -11.10 10.38 10.40
C ILE A 434 -10.40 11.75 10.50
N GLY A 435 -10.73 12.71 9.64
CA GLY A 435 -10.24 14.09 9.73
C GLY A 435 -8.78 14.31 9.37
N VAL A 436 -8.12 13.39 8.66
CA VAL A 436 -6.68 13.51 8.33
C VAL A 436 -6.41 14.11 6.95
N HIS A 437 -7.43 14.19 6.08
CA HIS A 437 -7.34 14.73 4.73
C HIS A 437 -8.51 15.66 4.38
N TRP A 438 -8.26 16.62 3.48
CA TRP A 438 -9.30 17.40 2.82
C TRP A 438 -9.92 16.60 1.67
N ARG A 439 -11.15 16.94 1.29
CA ARG A 439 -11.81 16.35 0.11
C ARG A 439 -11.00 16.52 -1.18
N LEU A 440 -10.41 17.69 -1.41
CA LEU A 440 -9.55 17.92 -2.58
C LEU A 440 -8.35 16.94 -2.63
N ASP A 441 -7.80 16.55 -1.47
CA ASP A 441 -6.70 15.59 -1.41
C ASP A 441 -7.13 14.21 -1.92
N GLN A 442 -8.37 13.82 -1.63
CA GLN A 442 -8.97 12.57 -2.09
C GLN A 442 -9.24 12.60 -3.60
N GLU A 443 -9.88 13.68 -4.09
CA GLU A 443 -10.22 13.84 -5.51
C GLU A 443 -8.99 13.79 -6.41
N GLN A 444 -7.97 14.57 -6.04
CA GLN A 444 -6.76 14.66 -6.86
C GLN A 444 -5.86 13.42 -6.68
N GLY A 445 -5.86 12.81 -5.50
CA GLY A 445 -5.19 11.53 -5.27
C GLY A 445 -5.80 10.41 -6.11
N GLN A 446 -7.12 10.23 -6.06
CA GLN A 446 -7.83 9.22 -6.85
C GLN A 446 -7.61 9.41 -8.36
N LYS A 447 -7.71 10.65 -8.83
CA LYS A 447 -7.43 11.00 -10.24
C LYS A 447 -6.00 10.62 -10.63
N GLN A 448 -5.02 10.99 -9.81
CA GLN A 448 -3.60 10.67 -10.02
C GLN A 448 -3.38 9.15 -10.10
N GLY A 449 -3.93 8.39 -9.16
CA GLY A 449 -3.87 6.92 -9.14
C GLY A 449 -4.49 6.28 -10.37
N THR A 450 -5.67 6.74 -10.78
CA THR A 450 -6.41 6.24 -11.95
C THR A 450 -5.63 6.47 -13.24
N GLN A 451 -5.08 7.68 -13.44
CA GLN A 451 -4.28 8.02 -14.62
C GLN A 451 -3.02 7.15 -14.71
N LEU A 452 -2.36 6.95 -13.58
CA LEU A 452 -1.17 6.11 -13.49
C LEU A 452 -1.47 4.65 -13.79
N ALA A 453 -2.54 4.10 -13.21
CA ALA A 453 -2.95 2.72 -13.47
C ALA A 453 -3.23 2.47 -14.95
N ASN A 454 -3.92 3.40 -15.63
CA ASN A 454 -4.11 3.31 -17.07
C ASN A 454 -2.79 3.29 -17.82
N TYR A 455 -1.89 4.23 -17.50
CA TYR A 455 -0.58 4.29 -18.12
C TYR A 455 0.26 3.02 -17.90
N ALA A 456 0.26 2.47 -16.68
CA ALA A 456 0.97 1.24 -16.36
C ALA A 456 0.40 0.06 -17.16
N PHE A 457 -0.93 -0.12 -17.15
CA PHE A 457 -1.59 -1.23 -17.84
C PHE A 457 -1.32 -1.24 -19.36
N ASP A 458 -1.17 -0.06 -19.96
CA ASP A 458 -0.89 0.09 -21.40
C ASP A 458 0.59 -0.08 -21.77
N LYS A 459 1.50 -0.17 -20.78
CA LYS A 459 2.95 -0.13 -21.01
C LYS A 459 3.69 -1.38 -20.58
N ILE A 460 3.23 -2.08 -19.55
CA ILE A 460 3.94 -3.22 -18.98
C ILE A 460 3.09 -4.48 -19.02
N LEU A 461 3.76 -5.63 -19.08
CA LEU A 461 3.13 -6.95 -18.96
C LEU A 461 1.99 -7.15 -19.99
N LEU A 462 2.20 -6.64 -21.20
CA LEU A 462 1.28 -6.76 -22.32
C LEU A 462 1.18 -8.23 -22.77
N PRO A 463 0.06 -8.68 -23.34
CA PRO A 463 -0.01 -9.97 -24.03
C PRO A 463 1.12 -10.10 -25.06
N SER A 464 1.74 -11.28 -25.12
CA SER A 464 2.79 -11.60 -26.10
C SER A 464 2.25 -11.84 -27.50
#